data_AF-A0A0F8B804-F1
#
_entry.id   AF-A0A0F8B804-F1
#
_cell.length_a   1.000
_cell.length_b   1.000
_cell.length_c   1.000
_cell.angle_alpha   90.00
_cell.angle_beta   90.00
_cell.angle_gamma   90.00
#
_symmetry.space_group_name_H-M   'P 1'
#
loop_
_entity.id
_entity.type
_entity.pdbx_description
1 polymer ?
#
loop_
_entity_poly.entity_id
_entity_poly.type
_entity_poly.pdbx_seq_one_letter_code
_entity_poly.pdbx_strand_id
1 'polypeptide(L)'
;MHGFKVAAAAAAVFAGAAIADVDCDNSTATYTITDAASATIACETIKGSIAFATSVAGSVTIDGPEAIEGDVIINNATQLTGLSSTSVTKISGNFELNEVQILESINFPNLRSVGQLTWIALPTLDTVNFGTSGVTTVSSIRISNTFISTLEGMDLVSVDTFQIDNNRNLKTWSTGLKNITGSLIIASNGANLEISLPNLTLAKDIDVRSVKSFSMPLLATVSNGIAFSNTTNLESISAPKLTTVGQSVAINGNEALTNISMNALTTIGGGLTITNNDKLESVNGFEKLNKVAGAVNVRGNLTEVSFPSLNDVKGTFDVISTADVSESCTTFKKLSSSGKIQGKLTCTSATADSTTGGSKPLSSGSSSSNSSGSSDNAAGTQSSNAIFLSVAIAGAIAALL
;
A
#
# COMPACT_ATOMS: atom_id res chain seq x y z
N MET A 1 76.86 46.21 12.81
CA MET A 1 75.84 46.45 11.77
C MET A 1 75.76 45.19 10.93
N HIS A 2 74.92 44.23 11.35
CA HIS A 2 73.60 43.94 10.77
C HIS A 2 73.67 43.19 9.43
N GLY A 3 73.11 41.96 9.40
CA GLY A 3 72.62 41.36 8.17
C GLY A 3 72.85 39.86 7.97
N PHE A 4 72.62 38.98 8.95
CA PHE A 4 72.45 37.55 8.66
C PHE A 4 71.04 37.29 8.12
N LYS A 5 70.93 36.86 6.87
CA LYS A 5 69.70 36.34 6.28
C LYS A 5 69.44 34.93 6.83
N VAL A 6 68.38 34.77 7.61
CA VAL A 6 67.80 33.46 7.92
C VAL A 6 66.55 33.32 7.06
N ALA A 7 66.59 32.42 6.09
CA ALA A 7 65.41 31.99 5.35
C ALA A 7 64.62 31.04 6.25
N ALA A 8 63.47 31.48 6.74
CA ALA A 8 62.52 30.63 7.44
C ALA A 8 61.68 29.87 6.41
N ALA A 9 61.93 28.57 6.29
CA ALA A 9 61.00 27.65 5.66
C ALA A 9 59.81 27.45 6.61
N ALA A 10 58.71 28.15 6.36
CA ALA A 10 57.44 27.86 7.02
C ALA A 10 56.85 26.61 6.37
N ALA A 11 57.00 25.47 7.05
CA ALA A 11 56.25 24.26 6.74
C ALA A 11 54.75 24.55 6.95
N ALA A 12 53.99 24.56 5.86
CA ALA A 12 52.53 24.57 5.93
C ALA A 12 52.09 23.23 6.51
N VAL A 13 51.78 23.22 7.81
CA VAL A 13 51.02 22.12 8.43
C VAL A 13 49.60 22.26 7.90
N PHE A 14 49.30 21.57 6.80
CA PHE A 14 47.93 21.20 6.49
C PHE A 14 47.50 20.24 7.60
N ALA A 15 46.79 20.76 8.60
CA ALA A 15 45.98 19.93 9.46
C ALA A 15 44.83 19.40 8.59
N GLY A 16 45.11 18.35 7.81
CA GLY A 16 44.06 17.49 7.29
C GLY A 16 43.34 16.95 8.51
N ALA A 17 42.08 17.32 8.69
CA ALA A 17 41.19 16.55 9.55
C ALA A 17 41.29 15.11 9.02
N ALA A 18 41.77 14.20 9.87
CA ALA A 18 41.75 12.79 9.55
C ALA A 18 40.28 12.40 9.41
N ILE A 19 39.79 12.36 8.17
CA ILE A 19 38.52 11.74 7.84
C ILE A 19 38.68 10.30 8.33
N ALA A 20 37.84 9.86 9.27
CA ALA A 20 37.84 8.47 9.68
C ALA A 20 37.69 7.63 8.40
N ASP A 21 38.69 6.81 8.08
CA ASP A 21 38.73 6.05 6.85
C ASP A 21 37.52 5.11 6.82
N VAL A 22 36.66 5.27 5.82
CA VAL A 22 35.47 4.44 5.68
C VAL A 22 35.92 3.08 5.18
N ASP A 23 35.72 2.03 5.97
CA ASP A 23 35.98 0.65 5.54
C ASP A 23 34.87 0.21 4.56
N CYS A 24 35.04 0.60 3.30
CA CYS A 24 34.07 0.41 2.25
C CYS A 24 33.92 -1.05 1.81
N ASP A 25 34.86 -1.91 2.16
CA ASP A 25 34.82 -3.34 1.81
C ASP A 25 34.15 -4.21 2.87
N ASN A 26 33.83 -3.66 4.04
CA ASN A 26 33.15 -4.37 5.10
C ASN A 26 31.64 -4.34 4.92
N SER A 27 31.07 -5.44 4.42
CA SER A 27 29.63 -5.59 4.19
C SER A 27 28.77 -5.59 5.45
N THR A 28 29.38 -5.65 6.64
CA THR A 28 28.67 -5.61 7.93
C THR A 28 28.83 -4.28 8.66
N ALA A 29 29.67 -3.38 8.15
CA ALA A 29 29.87 -2.08 8.75
C ALA A 29 28.69 -1.15 8.46
N THR A 30 28.40 -0.28 9.42
CA THR A 30 27.51 0.88 9.24
C THR A 30 28.33 2.13 9.43
N TYR A 31 28.47 2.93 8.38
CA TYR A 31 29.14 4.23 8.43
C TYR A 31 28.16 5.30 8.90
N THR A 32 28.46 5.95 10.03
CA THR A 32 27.59 6.97 10.60
C THR A 32 28.02 8.37 10.19
N ILE A 33 27.17 9.06 9.44
CA ILE A 33 27.28 10.49 9.15
C ILE A 33 26.85 11.27 10.39
N THR A 34 27.77 12.05 10.96
CA THR A 34 27.53 12.87 12.17
C THR A 34 27.24 14.33 11.86
N ASP A 35 27.67 14.79 10.69
CA ASP A 35 27.48 16.15 10.16
C ASP A 35 27.66 16.15 8.62
N ALA A 36 27.42 17.31 7.99
CA ALA A 36 27.54 17.45 6.54
C ALA A 36 28.96 17.16 5.99
N ALA A 37 30.03 17.40 6.76
CA ALA A 37 31.39 17.16 6.32
C ALA A 37 31.72 15.65 6.28
N SER A 38 31.18 14.89 7.25
CA SER A 38 31.30 13.42 7.27
C SER A 38 30.51 12.72 6.15
N ALA A 39 29.69 13.43 5.38
CA ALA A 39 28.95 12.86 4.25
C ALA A 39 29.76 12.78 2.94
N THR A 40 31.02 13.24 2.94
CA THR A 40 31.96 13.04 1.82
C THR A 40 32.74 11.75 2.03
N ILE A 41 32.48 10.74 1.21
CA ILE A 41 33.04 9.39 1.36
C ILE A 41 33.91 9.09 0.13
N ALA A 42 35.18 8.72 0.33
CA ALA A 42 36.15 8.60 -0.76
C ALA A 42 35.91 7.40 -1.71
N CYS A 43 35.00 6.49 -1.36
CA CYS A 43 34.79 5.24 -2.09
C CYS A 43 33.71 5.37 -3.14
N GLU A 44 33.93 4.75 -4.30
CA GLU A 44 32.93 4.60 -5.36
C GLU A 44 31.82 3.62 -4.97
N THR A 45 32.15 2.57 -4.20
CA THR A 45 31.17 1.61 -3.66
C THR A 45 31.39 1.40 -2.18
N ILE A 46 30.29 1.36 -1.42
CA ILE A 46 30.26 0.97 -0.01
C ILE A 46 29.52 -0.37 0.08
N LYS A 47 30.18 -1.43 0.56
CA LYS A 47 29.56 -2.75 0.75
C LYS A 47 28.62 -2.79 1.97
N GLY A 48 28.91 -1.97 2.98
CA GLY A 48 28.10 -1.82 4.19
C GLY A 48 26.94 -0.83 4.03
N SER A 49 26.39 -0.41 5.16
CA SER A 49 25.30 0.55 5.25
C SER A 49 25.80 1.96 5.61
N ILE A 50 25.01 2.98 5.32
CA ILE A 50 25.16 4.34 5.84
C ILE A 50 24.04 4.61 6.84
N ALA A 51 24.37 5.20 7.98
CA ALA A 51 23.39 5.73 8.93
C ALA A 51 23.66 7.20 9.23
N PHE A 52 22.63 7.93 9.67
CA PHE A 52 22.75 9.32 10.11
C PHE A 52 22.61 9.39 11.63
N ALA A 53 23.49 10.13 12.29
CA ALA A 53 23.30 10.47 13.69
C ALA A 53 22.05 11.34 13.87
N THR A 54 21.33 11.15 14.98
CA THR A 54 20.12 11.93 15.29
C THR A 54 20.39 13.43 15.44
N SER A 55 21.63 13.82 15.72
CA SER A 55 22.08 15.20 15.87
C SER A 55 22.35 15.91 14.54
N VAL A 56 22.36 15.20 13.40
CA VAL A 56 22.56 15.83 12.09
C VAL A 56 21.51 16.91 11.85
N ALA A 57 21.96 18.05 11.35
CA ALA A 57 21.13 19.22 11.10
C ALA A 57 21.40 19.83 9.72
N GLY A 58 20.40 20.53 9.18
CA GLY A 58 20.50 21.23 7.90
C GLY A 58 20.37 20.30 6.69
N SER A 59 20.91 20.73 5.56
CA SER A 59 20.92 19.94 4.32
C SER A 59 22.22 19.16 4.20
N VAL A 60 22.12 17.86 3.94
CA VAL A 60 23.28 16.96 3.78
C VAL A 60 23.31 16.39 2.37
N THR A 61 24.51 16.39 1.79
CA THR A 61 24.80 15.77 0.49
C THR A 61 25.72 14.58 0.71
N ILE A 62 25.29 13.38 0.32
CA ILE A 62 26.17 12.20 0.27
C ILE A 62 26.97 12.31 -1.03
N ASP A 63 28.28 12.53 -0.88
CA ASP A 63 29.21 12.73 -2.00
C ASP A 63 30.26 11.62 -2.06
N GLY A 64 30.58 11.18 -3.29
CA GLY A 64 31.57 10.15 -3.59
C GLY A 64 30.98 8.81 -4.06
N PRO A 65 30.20 8.07 -3.24
CA PRO A 65 29.68 6.75 -3.61
C PRO A 65 28.74 6.82 -4.81
N GLU A 66 28.95 5.94 -5.77
CA GLU A 66 28.01 5.63 -6.85
C GLU A 66 27.05 4.49 -6.45
N ALA A 67 27.51 3.58 -5.58
CA ALA A 67 26.73 2.44 -5.11
C ALA A 67 26.88 2.22 -3.59
N ILE A 68 25.76 1.95 -2.95
CA ILE A 68 25.68 1.50 -1.54
C ILE A 68 25.04 0.10 -1.58
N GLU A 69 25.78 -0.94 -1.18
CA GLU A 69 25.27 -2.32 -1.19
C GLU A 69 24.47 -2.67 0.08
N GLY A 70 24.62 -1.90 1.15
CA GLY A 70 23.76 -1.95 2.32
C GLY A 70 22.60 -0.95 2.26
N ASP A 71 22.18 -0.53 3.46
CA ASP A 71 21.07 0.38 3.69
C ASP A 71 21.52 1.84 3.77
N VAL A 72 20.59 2.76 3.58
CA VAL A 72 20.71 4.16 3.99
C VAL A 72 19.66 4.41 5.06
N ILE A 73 20.10 4.70 6.30
CA ILE A 73 19.24 4.71 7.49
C ILE A 73 19.25 6.09 8.15
N ILE A 74 18.08 6.76 8.18
CA ILE A 74 17.92 8.08 8.81
C ILE A 74 16.72 8.04 9.73
N ASN A 75 17.00 7.85 11.01
CA ASN A 75 15.98 7.67 12.04
C ASN A 75 16.10 8.77 13.09
N ASN A 76 15.02 9.50 13.36
CA ASN A 76 14.96 10.58 14.36
C ASN A 76 15.97 11.73 14.14
N ALA A 77 16.39 11.99 12.89
CA ALA A 77 17.22 13.16 12.56
C ALA A 77 16.33 14.41 12.43
N THR A 78 15.75 14.86 13.54
CA THR A 78 14.68 15.87 13.56
C THR A 78 15.11 17.29 13.17
N GLN A 79 16.42 17.50 12.93
CA GLN A 79 16.98 18.77 12.46
C GLN A 79 17.43 18.71 10.98
N LEU A 80 17.33 17.56 10.32
CA LEU A 80 17.69 17.39 8.91
C LEU A 80 16.59 18.01 8.03
N THR A 81 16.97 18.99 7.19
CA THR A 81 16.05 19.72 6.32
C THR A 81 16.13 19.30 4.85
N GLY A 82 17.24 18.69 4.43
CA GLY A 82 17.42 18.24 3.06
C GLY A 82 18.39 17.07 2.96
N LEU A 83 18.13 16.17 2.02
CA LEU A 83 19.00 15.04 1.71
C LEU A 83 19.22 14.97 0.20
N SER A 84 20.48 14.88 -0.22
CA SER A 84 20.79 14.80 -1.65
C SER A 84 22.01 13.94 -1.96
N SER A 85 22.11 13.54 -3.22
CA SER A 85 23.34 13.02 -3.81
C SER A 85 23.31 13.20 -5.32
N THR A 86 24.44 13.57 -5.91
CA THR A 86 24.64 13.61 -7.37
C THR A 86 25.37 12.38 -7.90
N SER A 87 26.01 11.58 -7.05
CA SER A 87 26.78 10.39 -7.45
C SER A 87 25.99 9.10 -7.27
N VAL A 88 25.18 8.98 -6.20
CA VAL A 88 24.53 7.70 -5.87
C VAL A 88 23.53 7.31 -6.96
N THR A 89 23.79 6.16 -7.60
CA THR A 89 22.94 5.56 -8.62
C THR A 89 22.16 4.35 -8.10
N LYS A 90 22.67 3.70 -7.05
CA LYS A 90 22.11 2.46 -6.50
C LYS A 90 22.23 2.39 -4.98
N ILE A 91 21.13 1.99 -4.34
CA ILE A 91 21.09 1.52 -2.94
C ILE A 91 20.56 0.09 -2.99
N SER A 92 21.35 -0.92 -2.62
CA SER A 92 20.92 -2.32 -2.75
C SER A 92 20.04 -2.76 -1.58
N GLY A 93 20.16 -2.11 -0.42
CA GLY A 93 19.33 -2.31 0.76
C GLY A 93 18.12 -1.37 0.84
N ASN A 94 17.71 -1.07 2.07
CA ASN A 94 16.61 -0.18 2.39
C ASN A 94 17.06 1.28 2.36
N PHE A 95 16.30 2.14 1.69
CA PHE A 95 16.37 3.58 1.88
C PHE A 95 15.32 3.98 2.92
N GLU A 96 15.76 4.03 4.17
CA GLU A 96 14.93 4.24 5.35
C GLU A 96 14.99 5.69 5.84
N LEU A 97 13.82 6.31 5.91
CA LEU A 97 13.60 7.60 6.54
C LEU A 97 12.46 7.44 7.55
N ASN A 98 12.74 7.66 8.84
CA ASN A 98 11.75 7.55 9.89
C ASN A 98 11.87 8.71 10.88
N GLU A 99 10.76 9.38 11.18
CA GLU A 99 10.69 10.50 12.14
C GLU A 99 11.67 11.64 11.79
N VAL A 100 11.81 11.95 10.50
CA VAL A 100 12.62 13.07 9.99
C VAL A 100 11.71 14.27 9.75
N GLN A 101 11.30 14.90 10.85
CA GLN A 101 10.09 15.74 10.91
C GLN A 101 10.13 17.01 10.06
N ILE A 102 11.32 17.57 9.82
CA ILE A 102 11.50 18.82 9.07
C ILE A 102 12.21 18.62 7.72
N LEU A 103 12.29 17.39 7.22
CA LEU A 103 12.87 17.09 5.91
C LEU A 103 11.98 17.63 4.80
N GLU A 104 12.43 18.68 4.12
CA GLU A 104 11.65 19.36 3.08
C GLU A 104 11.87 18.74 1.69
N SER A 105 13.10 18.23 1.44
CA SER A 105 13.50 17.77 0.12
C SER A 105 14.41 16.53 0.10
N ILE A 106 14.18 15.68 -0.90
CA ILE A 106 15.05 14.56 -1.30
C ILE A 106 15.45 14.78 -2.75
N ASN A 107 16.76 14.86 -3.04
CA ASN A 107 17.27 15.13 -4.39
C ASN A 107 18.37 14.13 -4.80
N PHE A 108 17.96 13.10 -5.55
CA PHE A 108 18.82 12.03 -6.05
C PHE A 108 18.61 11.83 -7.56
N PRO A 109 19.00 12.78 -8.41
CA PRO A 109 18.68 12.77 -9.85
C PRO A 109 19.27 11.57 -10.62
N ASN A 110 20.27 10.90 -10.05
CA ASN A 110 20.95 9.76 -10.67
C ASN A 110 20.57 8.40 -10.06
N LEU A 111 19.72 8.37 -9.02
CA LEU A 111 19.28 7.12 -8.41
C LEU A 111 18.34 6.36 -9.36
N ARG A 112 18.63 5.09 -9.61
CA ARG A 112 17.87 4.22 -10.52
C ARG A 112 17.30 2.98 -9.83
N SER A 113 18.00 2.49 -8.82
CA SER A 113 17.67 1.23 -8.14
C SER A 113 17.77 1.40 -6.63
N VAL A 114 16.72 0.96 -5.94
CA VAL A 114 16.66 0.84 -4.48
C VAL A 114 16.22 -0.58 -4.15
N GLY A 115 16.79 -1.23 -3.15
CA GLY A 115 16.29 -2.52 -2.68
C GLY A 115 14.86 -2.36 -2.15
N GLN A 116 14.70 -1.57 -1.10
CA GLN A 116 13.42 -1.23 -0.48
C GLN A 116 13.36 0.25 -0.15
N LEU A 117 12.17 0.86 -0.16
CA LEU A 117 11.99 2.27 0.19
C LEU A 117 10.99 2.35 1.35
N THR A 118 11.44 2.83 2.51
CA THR A 118 10.65 2.92 3.73
C THR A 118 10.67 4.35 4.26
N TRP A 119 9.63 5.12 3.96
CA TRP A 119 9.51 6.53 4.34
C TRP A 119 8.31 6.71 5.25
N ILE A 120 8.56 7.07 6.51
CA ILE A 120 7.54 7.13 7.57
C ILE A 120 7.71 8.40 8.37
N ALA A 121 6.60 9.08 8.66
CA ALA A 121 6.57 10.28 9.50
C ALA A 121 7.49 11.39 8.97
N LEU A 122 7.21 11.84 7.74
CA LEU A 122 7.91 12.93 7.04
C LEU A 122 6.92 14.08 6.72
N PRO A 123 6.38 14.76 7.75
CA PRO A 123 5.23 15.66 7.63
C PRO A 123 5.53 16.98 6.90
N THR A 124 6.77 17.21 6.48
CA THR A 124 7.21 18.39 5.71
C THR A 124 7.80 18.04 4.34
N LEU A 125 7.95 16.75 4.01
CA LEU A 125 8.56 16.31 2.76
C LEU A 125 7.65 16.63 1.58
N ASP A 126 7.98 17.69 0.86
CA ASP A 126 7.20 18.16 -0.29
C ASP A 126 7.89 17.79 -1.61
N THR A 127 9.20 18.01 -1.71
CA THR A 127 9.94 17.84 -2.97
C THR A 127 10.74 16.54 -2.98
N VAL A 128 10.44 15.67 -3.94
CA VAL A 128 11.23 14.48 -4.25
C VAL A 128 11.67 14.56 -5.70
N ASN A 129 12.98 14.51 -5.93
CA ASN A 129 13.57 14.57 -7.27
C ASN A 129 14.46 13.36 -7.53
N PHE A 130 14.01 12.46 -8.41
CA PHE A 130 14.80 11.34 -8.92
C PHE A 130 15.30 11.55 -10.36
N GLY A 131 15.20 12.78 -10.86
CA GLY A 131 15.53 13.12 -12.24
C GLY A 131 14.54 12.51 -13.25
N THR A 132 14.78 12.76 -14.53
CA THR A 132 13.87 12.37 -15.62
C THR A 132 13.86 10.89 -15.94
N SER A 133 14.90 10.15 -15.53
CA SER A 133 14.95 8.69 -15.70
C SER A 133 14.24 7.95 -14.56
N GLY A 134 13.99 8.63 -13.44
CA GLY A 134 13.35 8.07 -12.26
C GLY A 134 14.09 6.89 -11.62
N VAL A 135 13.52 6.42 -10.51
CA VAL A 135 13.80 5.11 -9.93
C VAL A 135 12.94 4.08 -10.65
N THR A 136 13.57 3.07 -11.22
CA THR A 136 12.91 2.06 -12.07
C THR A 136 12.85 0.69 -11.42
N THR A 137 13.69 0.44 -10.41
CA THR A 137 13.77 -0.82 -9.68
C THR A 137 13.62 -0.58 -8.20
N VAL A 138 12.53 -1.09 -7.62
CA VAL A 138 12.30 -1.18 -6.17
C VAL A 138 11.53 -2.46 -5.89
N SER A 139 11.98 -3.25 -4.90
CA SER A 139 11.26 -4.49 -4.53
C SER A 139 10.03 -4.21 -3.68
N SER A 140 10.11 -3.27 -2.74
CA SER A 140 9.02 -2.92 -1.82
C SER A 140 9.05 -1.43 -1.49
N ILE A 141 7.88 -0.80 -1.48
CA ILE A 141 7.69 0.61 -1.18
C ILE A 141 6.68 0.73 -0.05
N ARG A 142 7.05 1.47 0.99
CA ARG A 142 6.14 1.95 2.03
C ARG A 142 6.37 3.44 2.24
N ILE A 143 5.35 4.24 1.93
CA ILE A 143 5.35 5.68 2.17
C ILE A 143 4.15 6.01 3.04
N SER A 144 4.39 6.38 4.29
CA SER A 144 3.37 6.52 5.32
C SER A 144 3.49 7.86 6.05
N ASN A 145 2.39 8.58 6.17
CA ASN A 145 2.33 9.83 6.95
C ASN A 145 3.39 10.85 6.50
N THR A 146 3.36 11.20 5.21
CA THR A 146 4.28 12.19 4.62
C THR A 146 3.51 13.35 3.98
N PHE A 147 4.21 14.44 3.66
CA PHE A 147 3.62 15.61 3.01
C PHE A 147 3.62 15.54 1.48
N ILE A 148 4.13 14.46 0.88
CA ILE A 148 4.35 14.38 -0.56
C ILE A 148 3.07 14.65 -1.34
N SER A 149 3.22 15.38 -2.44
CA SER A 149 2.12 15.74 -3.34
C SER A 149 2.13 14.96 -4.65
N THR A 150 3.24 14.29 -4.96
CA THR A 150 3.46 13.50 -6.18
C THR A 150 4.34 12.28 -5.90
N LEU A 151 4.20 11.25 -6.74
CA LEU A 151 5.08 10.07 -6.83
C LEU A 151 5.81 10.03 -8.18
N GLU A 152 5.93 11.17 -8.86
CA GLU A 152 6.67 11.29 -10.11
C GLU A 152 8.14 10.87 -9.91
N GLY A 153 8.72 10.24 -10.92
CA GLY A 153 10.06 9.65 -10.84
C GLY A 153 10.08 8.26 -10.19
N MET A 154 8.93 7.64 -9.91
CA MET A 154 8.81 6.21 -9.55
C MET A 154 8.23 5.41 -10.74
N ASP A 155 9.07 5.18 -11.76
CA ASP A 155 8.69 4.56 -13.04
C ASP A 155 8.95 3.04 -13.03
N LEU A 156 8.30 2.35 -12.09
CA LEU A 156 8.51 0.93 -11.85
C LEU A 156 7.79 0.06 -12.88
N VAL A 157 8.39 -1.08 -13.22
CA VAL A 157 7.74 -2.11 -14.05
C VAL A 157 7.04 -3.16 -13.18
N SER A 158 7.66 -3.55 -12.07
CA SER A 158 7.16 -4.55 -11.13
C SER A 158 7.59 -4.19 -9.72
N VAL A 159 6.75 -4.55 -8.75
CA VAL A 159 7.02 -4.40 -7.32
C VAL A 159 6.42 -5.59 -6.59
N ASP A 160 6.98 -5.99 -5.46
CA ASP A 160 6.30 -6.92 -4.56
C ASP A 160 5.20 -6.18 -3.80
N THR A 161 5.58 -5.26 -2.93
CA THR A 161 4.63 -4.48 -2.13
C THR A 161 4.69 -3.01 -2.47
N PHE A 162 3.54 -2.39 -2.72
CA PHE A 162 3.40 -0.95 -2.88
C PHE A 162 2.36 -0.44 -1.89
N GLN A 163 2.83 0.14 -0.80
CA GLN A 163 2.00 0.71 0.25
C GLN A 163 2.16 2.22 0.28
N ILE A 164 1.05 2.92 0.05
CA ILE A 164 0.94 4.35 0.32
C ILE A 164 -0.19 4.59 1.29
N ASP A 165 0.12 5.19 2.43
CA ASP A 165 -0.90 5.53 3.41
C ASP A 165 -0.70 6.86 4.13
N ASN A 166 -1.80 7.53 4.47
CA ASN A 166 -1.77 8.79 5.22
C ASN A 166 -1.01 9.96 4.54
N ASN A 167 -0.86 9.95 3.20
CA ASN A 167 -0.19 11.01 2.44
C ASN A 167 -1.19 12.04 1.89
N ARG A 168 -1.81 12.83 2.77
CA ARG A 168 -3.01 13.66 2.50
C ARG A 168 -2.91 14.66 1.33
N ASN A 169 -1.70 15.02 0.91
CA ASN A 169 -1.49 15.96 -0.21
C ASN A 169 -1.37 15.26 -1.57
N LEU A 170 -1.27 13.94 -1.60
CA LEU A 170 -1.19 13.17 -2.83
C LEU A 170 -2.54 13.20 -3.53
N LYS A 171 -2.61 13.87 -4.68
CA LYS A 171 -3.86 14.06 -5.43
C LYS A 171 -4.02 13.09 -6.58
N THR A 172 -2.92 12.73 -7.21
CA THR A 172 -2.91 11.86 -8.39
C THR A 172 -1.75 10.90 -8.31
N TRP A 173 -1.99 9.66 -8.73
CA TRP A 173 -0.92 8.71 -8.96
C TRP A 173 -1.21 7.92 -10.24
N SER A 174 -0.32 8.07 -11.21
CA SER A 174 -0.35 7.32 -12.47
C SER A 174 1.04 6.75 -12.71
N THR A 175 1.13 5.44 -12.96
CA THR A 175 2.41 4.75 -13.14
C THR A 175 2.36 3.71 -14.25
N GLY A 176 3.52 3.42 -14.83
CA GLY A 176 3.73 2.39 -15.84
C GLY A 176 3.74 0.95 -15.29
N LEU A 177 3.48 0.77 -13.98
CA LEU A 177 3.53 -0.50 -13.27
C LEU A 177 2.69 -1.59 -13.97
N LYS A 178 3.32 -2.74 -14.22
CA LYS A 178 2.71 -3.88 -14.92
C LYS A 178 2.31 -5.01 -13.98
N ASN A 179 3.08 -5.22 -12.92
CA ASN A 179 2.94 -6.35 -12.02
C ASN A 179 3.08 -5.93 -10.55
N ILE A 180 2.20 -6.48 -9.70
CA ILE A 180 2.31 -6.41 -8.24
C ILE A 180 2.35 -7.84 -7.73
N THR A 181 3.51 -8.32 -7.27
CA THR A 181 3.68 -9.74 -6.88
C THR A 181 3.30 -10.02 -5.43
N GLY A 182 3.18 -8.98 -4.62
CA GLY A 182 2.80 -8.98 -3.20
C GLY A 182 1.46 -8.28 -3.00
N SER A 183 1.49 -7.06 -2.48
CA SER A 183 0.28 -6.30 -2.13
C SER A 183 0.32 -4.85 -2.62
N LEU A 184 -0.80 -4.40 -3.17
CA LEU A 184 -1.11 -2.98 -3.35
C LEU A 184 -1.96 -2.51 -2.17
N ILE A 185 -1.45 -1.58 -1.37
CA ILE A 185 -2.16 -1.04 -0.20
C ILE A 185 -2.26 0.47 -0.34
N ILE A 186 -3.48 0.96 -0.50
CA ILE A 186 -3.80 2.38 -0.58
C ILE A 186 -4.76 2.72 0.55
N ALA A 187 -4.36 3.59 1.48
CA ALA A 187 -5.25 3.99 2.56
C ALA A 187 -5.04 5.44 3.01
N SER A 188 -6.11 6.17 3.28
CA SER A 188 -6.03 7.48 3.97
C SER A 188 -5.13 8.55 3.31
N ASN A 189 -4.82 8.45 2.00
CA ASN A 189 -3.97 9.42 1.29
C ASN A 189 -4.72 10.71 0.88
N GLY A 190 -6.00 10.83 1.21
CA GLY A 190 -6.82 11.99 0.91
C GLY A 190 -8.02 11.61 0.03
N ALA A 191 -9.18 12.16 0.37
CA ALA A 191 -10.46 11.77 -0.24
C ALA A 191 -10.56 12.11 -1.74
N ASN A 192 -9.60 12.85 -2.29
CA ASN A 192 -9.54 13.25 -3.70
C ASN A 192 -8.46 12.52 -4.51
N LEU A 193 -7.78 11.52 -3.93
CA LEU A 193 -6.73 10.80 -4.64
C LEU A 193 -7.31 10.03 -5.84
N GLU A 194 -6.85 10.36 -7.03
CA GLU A 194 -7.17 9.69 -8.28
C GLU A 194 -6.02 8.75 -8.68
N ILE A 195 -6.31 7.46 -8.86
CA ILE A 195 -5.31 6.43 -9.19
C ILE A 195 -5.57 5.85 -10.58
N SER A 196 -4.53 5.81 -11.40
CA SER A 196 -4.55 5.19 -12.72
C SER A 196 -3.38 4.22 -12.87
N LEU A 197 -3.70 2.94 -13.06
CA LEU A 197 -2.74 1.87 -13.32
C LEU A 197 -2.97 1.32 -14.74
N PRO A 198 -2.67 2.11 -15.78
CA PRO A 198 -3.06 1.81 -17.17
C PRO A 198 -2.43 0.54 -17.72
N ASN A 199 -1.27 0.15 -17.19
CA ASN A 199 -0.47 -0.97 -17.68
C ASN A 199 -0.50 -2.19 -16.75
N LEU A 200 -1.21 -2.12 -15.62
CA LEU A 200 -1.27 -3.21 -14.66
C LEU A 200 -2.00 -4.38 -15.28
N THR A 201 -1.33 -5.53 -15.39
CA THR A 201 -1.90 -6.77 -15.98
C THR A 201 -2.08 -7.87 -14.95
N LEU A 202 -1.24 -7.88 -13.92
CA LEU A 202 -1.26 -8.86 -12.84
C LEU A 202 -1.07 -8.16 -11.49
N ALA A 203 -1.90 -8.55 -10.53
CA ALA A 203 -1.68 -8.24 -9.12
C ALA A 203 -1.82 -9.51 -8.30
N LYS A 204 -1.12 -9.63 -7.19
CA LYS A 204 -1.43 -10.66 -6.20
C LYS A 204 -2.57 -10.20 -5.32
N ASP A 205 -2.44 -9.07 -4.65
CA ASP A 205 -3.44 -8.56 -3.71
C ASP A 205 -3.68 -7.06 -3.87
N ILE A 206 -4.94 -6.62 -3.77
CA ILE A 206 -5.33 -5.20 -3.88
C ILE A 206 -6.21 -4.83 -2.69
N ASP A 207 -5.78 -3.89 -1.86
CA ASP A 207 -6.54 -3.25 -0.78
C ASP A 207 -6.55 -1.74 -0.99
N VAL A 208 -7.71 -1.20 -1.33
CA VAL A 208 -7.91 0.22 -1.66
C VAL A 208 -8.96 0.83 -0.76
N ARG A 209 -8.57 1.91 -0.10
CA ARG A 209 -9.37 2.70 0.82
C ARG A 209 -9.16 4.20 0.60
N SER A 210 -10.22 4.98 0.75
CA SER A 210 -10.19 6.45 0.76
C SER A 210 -9.59 7.07 -0.52
N VAL A 211 -10.05 6.64 -1.68
CA VAL A 211 -9.71 7.20 -3.01
C VAL A 211 -10.92 7.87 -3.67
N LYS A 212 -10.71 8.74 -4.64
CA LYS A 212 -11.80 9.28 -5.49
C LYS A 212 -12.04 8.42 -6.71
N SER A 213 -10.98 7.92 -7.34
CA SER A 213 -11.08 7.05 -8.50
C SER A 213 -9.96 6.02 -8.50
N PHE A 214 -10.25 4.85 -9.07
CA PHE A 214 -9.28 3.78 -9.24
C PHE A 214 -9.50 3.08 -10.58
N SER A 215 -8.51 3.19 -11.48
CA SER A 215 -8.59 2.65 -12.83
C SER A 215 -7.52 1.61 -13.10
N MET A 216 -7.94 0.44 -13.58
CA MET A 216 -7.07 -0.70 -13.91
C MET A 216 -7.53 -1.40 -15.21
N PRO A 217 -7.47 -0.71 -16.37
CA PRO A 217 -8.13 -1.14 -17.60
C PRO A 217 -7.55 -2.41 -18.22
N LEU A 218 -6.29 -2.75 -17.89
CA LEU A 218 -5.58 -3.92 -18.43
C LEU A 218 -5.45 -5.06 -17.44
N LEU A 219 -5.95 -4.92 -16.20
CA LEU A 219 -5.80 -5.95 -15.18
C LEU A 219 -6.53 -7.21 -15.62
N ALA A 220 -5.80 -8.31 -15.77
CA ALA A 220 -6.32 -9.57 -16.25
C ALA A 220 -6.51 -10.58 -15.11
N THR A 221 -5.63 -10.59 -14.12
CA THR A 221 -5.65 -11.58 -13.04
C THR A 221 -5.25 -10.97 -11.71
N VAL A 222 -6.00 -11.33 -10.67
CA VAL A 222 -5.62 -11.13 -9.27
C VAL A 222 -5.44 -12.50 -8.62
N SER A 223 -4.22 -12.88 -8.22
CA SER A 223 -3.98 -14.24 -7.71
C SER A 223 -4.44 -14.47 -6.27
N ASN A 224 -4.64 -13.41 -5.49
CA ASN A 224 -5.21 -13.41 -4.14
C ASN A 224 -6.56 -12.65 -4.14
N GLY A 225 -6.71 -11.58 -3.36
CA GLY A 225 -7.97 -10.88 -3.16
C GLY A 225 -8.01 -9.46 -3.74
N ILE A 226 -9.23 -8.95 -3.88
CA ILE A 226 -9.51 -7.54 -4.17
C ILE A 226 -10.42 -7.01 -3.05
N ALA A 227 -10.01 -5.91 -2.42
CA ALA A 227 -10.79 -5.18 -1.44
C ALA A 227 -10.88 -3.70 -1.82
N PHE A 228 -12.12 -3.20 -1.98
CA PHE A 228 -12.43 -1.78 -2.04
C PHE A 228 -13.31 -1.44 -0.86
N SER A 229 -12.79 -0.66 0.09
CA SER A 229 -13.53 -0.39 1.32
C SER A 229 -13.46 1.04 1.83
N ASN A 230 -14.49 1.43 2.59
CA ASN A 230 -14.54 2.66 3.38
C ASN A 230 -14.10 3.89 2.58
N THR A 231 -14.71 4.06 1.40
CA THR A 231 -14.36 5.12 0.47
C THR A 231 -15.56 6.00 0.16
N THR A 232 -15.53 7.22 0.70
CA THR A 232 -16.64 8.19 0.59
C THR A 232 -16.87 8.71 -0.83
N ASN A 233 -15.82 8.84 -1.65
CA ASN A 233 -15.88 9.54 -2.94
C ASN A 233 -15.71 8.64 -4.18
N LEU A 234 -15.55 7.33 -4.00
CA LEU A 234 -15.35 6.40 -5.12
C LEU A 234 -16.68 6.12 -5.83
N GLU A 235 -16.86 6.72 -7.01
CA GLU A 235 -18.12 6.63 -7.75
C GLU A 235 -18.24 5.35 -8.58
N SER A 236 -17.12 4.80 -9.07
CA SER A 236 -17.12 3.60 -9.89
C SER A 236 -15.86 2.75 -9.73
N ILE A 237 -16.02 1.44 -9.89
CA ILE A 237 -14.92 0.46 -9.99
C ILE A 237 -15.01 -0.18 -11.38
N SER A 238 -13.91 -0.15 -12.14
CA SER A 238 -13.86 -0.72 -13.49
C SER A 238 -12.59 -1.57 -13.71
N ALA A 239 -12.79 -2.83 -14.04
CA ALA A 239 -11.74 -3.79 -14.42
C ALA A 239 -12.23 -4.65 -15.61
N PRO A 240 -12.36 -4.06 -16.81
CA PRO A 240 -13.05 -4.66 -17.93
C PRO A 240 -12.35 -5.89 -18.53
N LYS A 241 -11.05 -6.08 -18.23
CA LYS A 241 -10.27 -7.24 -18.67
C LYS A 241 -10.02 -8.28 -17.59
N LEU A 242 -10.47 -8.04 -16.36
CA LEU A 242 -10.23 -8.95 -15.24
C LEU A 242 -11.01 -10.25 -15.47
N THR A 243 -10.32 -11.38 -15.58
CA THR A 243 -10.96 -12.69 -15.80
C THR A 243 -10.97 -13.56 -14.55
N THR A 244 -10.04 -13.36 -13.63
CA THR A 244 -9.86 -14.27 -12.48
C THR A 244 -9.42 -13.54 -11.21
N VAL A 245 -10.08 -13.86 -10.10
CA VAL A 245 -9.64 -13.53 -8.74
C VAL A 245 -9.43 -14.85 -7.99
N GLY A 246 -8.22 -15.09 -7.49
CA GLY A 246 -7.83 -16.36 -6.88
C GLY A 246 -8.54 -16.61 -5.55
N GLN A 247 -8.78 -15.56 -4.77
CA GLN A 247 -9.52 -15.60 -3.50
C GLN A 247 -10.78 -14.74 -3.61
N SER A 248 -11.01 -13.81 -2.68
CA SER A 248 -12.28 -13.10 -2.54
C SER A 248 -12.28 -11.71 -3.19
N VAL A 249 -13.46 -11.28 -3.61
CA VAL A 249 -13.76 -9.88 -3.97
C VAL A 249 -14.63 -9.29 -2.88
N ALA A 250 -14.16 -8.21 -2.25
CA ALA A 250 -14.88 -7.47 -1.21
C ALA A 250 -15.03 -6.00 -1.61
N ILE A 251 -16.28 -5.54 -1.68
CA ILE A 251 -16.63 -4.15 -2.01
C ILE A 251 -17.59 -3.65 -0.93
N ASN A 252 -17.05 -2.92 0.06
CA ASN A 252 -17.80 -2.61 1.28
C ASN A 252 -17.62 -1.19 1.82
N GLY A 253 -18.71 -0.50 2.12
CA GLY A 253 -18.61 0.83 2.75
C GLY A 253 -18.19 1.92 1.76
N ASN A 254 -18.58 1.83 0.48
CA ASN A 254 -18.27 2.86 -0.51
C ASN A 254 -19.52 3.71 -0.77
N GLU A 255 -19.67 4.79 -0.01
CA GLU A 255 -20.91 5.60 0.06
C GLU A 255 -21.32 6.22 -1.27
N ALA A 256 -20.36 6.66 -2.09
CA ALA A 256 -20.64 7.26 -3.40
C ALA A 256 -20.70 6.27 -4.57
N LEU A 257 -20.44 4.98 -4.33
CA LEU A 257 -20.32 3.99 -5.40
C LEU A 257 -21.67 3.75 -6.08
N THR A 258 -21.73 4.02 -7.38
CA THR A 258 -22.94 3.84 -8.21
C THR A 258 -22.79 2.73 -9.23
N ASN A 259 -21.56 2.32 -9.56
CA ASN A 259 -21.29 1.35 -10.61
C ASN A 259 -20.09 0.45 -10.31
N ILE A 260 -20.24 -0.85 -10.61
CA ILE A 260 -19.16 -1.84 -10.61
C ILE A 260 -19.17 -2.51 -11.98
N SER A 261 -18.03 -2.52 -12.68
CA SER A 261 -17.89 -3.21 -13.96
C SER A 261 -16.68 -4.14 -13.97
N MET A 262 -16.95 -5.44 -13.95
CA MET A 262 -16.00 -6.54 -14.06
C MET A 262 -16.54 -7.58 -15.05
N ASN A 263 -17.09 -7.13 -16.19
CA ASN A 263 -17.90 -7.97 -17.09
C ASN A 263 -17.13 -9.17 -17.67
N ALA A 264 -15.80 -9.12 -17.71
CA ALA A 264 -14.95 -10.23 -18.16
C ALA A 264 -14.66 -11.27 -17.07
N LEU A 265 -14.98 -11.00 -15.80
CA LEU A 265 -14.64 -11.86 -14.67
C LEU A 265 -15.39 -13.16 -14.77
N THR A 266 -14.68 -14.29 -14.87
CA THR A 266 -15.29 -15.62 -14.98
C THR A 266 -15.26 -16.41 -13.68
N THR A 267 -14.26 -16.15 -12.83
CA THR A 267 -14.00 -16.98 -11.66
C THR A 267 -13.51 -16.17 -10.47
N ILE A 268 -14.16 -16.43 -9.31
CA ILE A 268 -13.71 -16.01 -7.98
C ILE A 268 -13.44 -17.30 -7.20
N GLY A 269 -12.19 -17.53 -6.78
CA GLY A 269 -11.82 -18.73 -6.04
C GLY A 269 -12.23 -18.72 -4.57
N GLY A 270 -12.51 -17.53 -4.02
CA GLY A 270 -13.10 -17.30 -2.71
C GLY A 270 -14.55 -16.80 -2.79
N GLY A 271 -14.92 -15.86 -1.92
CA GLY A 271 -16.26 -15.29 -1.85
C GLY A 271 -16.42 -13.97 -2.60
N LEU A 272 -17.66 -13.59 -2.88
CA LEU A 272 -18.04 -12.28 -3.39
C LEU A 272 -18.87 -11.56 -2.32
N THR A 273 -18.38 -10.43 -1.82
CA THR A 273 -19.07 -9.60 -0.83
C THR A 273 -19.28 -8.20 -1.38
N ILE A 274 -20.53 -7.76 -1.48
CA ILE A 274 -20.91 -6.40 -1.88
C ILE A 274 -21.93 -5.88 -0.85
N THR A 275 -21.51 -5.02 0.07
CA THR A 275 -22.35 -4.61 1.21
C THR A 275 -22.11 -3.14 1.59
N ASN A 276 -23.10 -2.45 2.12
CA ASN A 276 -22.93 -1.08 2.64
C ASN A 276 -22.39 -0.11 1.56
N ASN A 277 -22.93 -0.18 0.34
CA ASN A 277 -22.63 0.79 -0.73
C ASN A 277 -23.93 1.55 -1.02
N ASP A 278 -24.15 2.66 -0.30
CA ASP A 278 -25.49 3.25 -0.14
C ASP A 278 -26.12 3.78 -1.44
N LYS A 279 -25.29 4.22 -2.40
CA LYS A 279 -25.73 4.67 -3.73
C LYS A 279 -25.69 3.60 -4.81
N LEU A 280 -25.30 2.37 -4.47
CA LEU A 280 -25.25 1.28 -5.44
C LEU A 280 -26.66 0.67 -5.55
N GLU A 281 -27.36 1.03 -6.63
CA GLU A 281 -28.73 0.55 -6.87
C GLU A 281 -28.78 -0.76 -7.66
N SER A 282 -27.71 -1.12 -8.38
CA SER A 282 -27.68 -2.35 -9.17
C SER A 282 -26.32 -3.06 -9.09
N VAL A 283 -26.37 -4.39 -9.11
CA VAL A 283 -25.19 -5.26 -9.25
C VAL A 283 -25.36 -6.07 -10.53
N ASN A 284 -24.88 -5.55 -11.66
CA ASN A 284 -25.04 -6.17 -12.98
C ASN A 284 -23.73 -6.22 -13.81
N GLY A 285 -22.62 -5.66 -13.31
CA GLY A 285 -21.32 -5.67 -14.00
C GLY A 285 -20.53 -6.98 -13.87
N PHE A 286 -21.20 -8.13 -13.81
CA PHE A 286 -20.59 -9.46 -13.64
C PHE A 286 -21.11 -10.45 -14.69
N GLU A 287 -21.24 -9.98 -15.94
CA GLU A 287 -21.88 -10.73 -17.04
C GLU A 287 -21.33 -12.14 -17.25
N LYS A 288 -20.00 -12.31 -17.22
CA LYS A 288 -19.34 -13.60 -17.45
C LYS A 288 -19.05 -14.40 -16.18
N LEU A 289 -19.45 -13.90 -14.99
CA LEU A 289 -19.15 -14.57 -13.73
C LEU A 289 -19.83 -15.93 -13.70
N ASN A 290 -19.02 -16.98 -13.83
CA ASN A 290 -19.49 -18.36 -13.96
C ASN A 290 -19.39 -19.12 -12.65
N LYS A 291 -18.29 -18.89 -11.91
CA LYS A 291 -17.94 -19.66 -10.71
C LYS A 291 -17.54 -18.77 -9.54
N VAL A 292 -18.10 -19.08 -8.37
CA VAL A 292 -17.68 -18.55 -7.06
C VAL A 292 -17.43 -19.74 -6.13
N ALA A 293 -16.18 -19.98 -5.75
CA ALA A 293 -15.83 -21.13 -4.91
C ALA A 293 -16.10 -20.94 -3.40
N GLY A 294 -16.51 -19.74 -2.99
CA GLY A 294 -16.97 -19.41 -1.65
C GLY A 294 -18.44 -18.95 -1.61
N ALA A 295 -18.76 -18.13 -0.63
CA ALA A 295 -20.10 -17.54 -0.45
C ALA A 295 -20.28 -16.30 -1.32
N VAL A 296 -21.53 -16.03 -1.71
CA VAL A 296 -21.95 -14.76 -2.31
C VAL A 296 -22.83 -14.03 -1.29
N ASN A 297 -22.45 -12.79 -0.94
CA ASN A 297 -23.18 -11.95 0.01
C ASN A 297 -23.35 -10.55 -0.59
N VAL A 298 -24.59 -10.22 -0.96
CA VAL A 298 -24.95 -8.93 -1.57
C VAL A 298 -26.04 -8.28 -0.73
N ARG A 299 -25.77 -7.09 -0.19
CA ARG A 299 -26.72 -6.34 0.64
C ARG A 299 -26.71 -4.84 0.34
N GLY A 300 -27.89 -4.23 0.32
CA GLY A 300 -28.02 -2.79 0.12
C GLY A 300 -29.45 -2.36 -0.22
N ASN A 301 -29.57 -1.20 -0.88
CA ASN A 301 -30.81 -0.69 -1.43
C ASN A 301 -30.86 -0.93 -2.94
N LEU A 302 -30.94 -2.20 -3.33
CA LEU A 302 -30.76 -2.67 -4.70
C LEU A 302 -32.10 -2.88 -5.40
N THR A 303 -32.21 -2.45 -6.65
CA THR A 303 -33.34 -2.75 -7.55
C THR A 303 -33.03 -3.92 -8.49
N GLU A 304 -31.74 -4.25 -8.67
CA GLU A 304 -31.32 -5.38 -9.52
C GLU A 304 -30.04 -6.05 -8.98
N VAL A 305 -30.04 -7.39 -8.98
CA VAL A 305 -28.82 -8.20 -8.81
C VAL A 305 -28.80 -9.28 -9.90
N SER A 306 -27.82 -9.22 -10.79
CA SER A 306 -27.76 -10.04 -11.99
C SER A 306 -26.39 -10.69 -12.18
N PHE A 307 -26.41 -12.03 -12.30
CA PHE A 307 -25.25 -12.85 -12.62
C PHE A 307 -25.64 -13.86 -13.71
N PRO A 308 -25.80 -13.43 -14.98
CA PRO A 308 -26.46 -14.22 -16.02
C PRO A 308 -25.71 -15.51 -16.39
N SER A 309 -24.38 -15.52 -16.29
CA SER A 309 -23.54 -16.68 -16.59
C SER A 309 -23.27 -17.60 -15.38
N LEU A 310 -23.84 -17.31 -14.22
CA LEU A 310 -23.52 -17.99 -12.97
C LEU A 310 -24.01 -19.44 -12.99
N ASN A 311 -23.08 -20.37 -12.79
CA ASN A 311 -23.35 -21.81 -12.89
C ASN A 311 -22.78 -22.66 -11.74
N ASP A 312 -21.82 -22.15 -10.96
CA ASP A 312 -21.24 -22.91 -9.83
C ASP A 312 -20.94 -21.99 -8.64
N VAL A 313 -21.73 -22.10 -7.58
CA VAL A 313 -21.49 -21.48 -6.27
C VAL A 313 -21.38 -22.57 -5.21
N LYS A 314 -20.22 -22.67 -4.56
CA LYS A 314 -19.97 -23.70 -3.55
C LYS A 314 -20.52 -23.32 -2.17
N GLY A 315 -20.46 -22.03 -1.82
CA GLY A 315 -20.90 -21.52 -0.52
C GLY A 315 -22.37 -21.13 -0.47
N THR A 316 -22.74 -20.39 0.58
CA THR A 316 -24.07 -19.77 0.70
C THR A 316 -24.26 -18.67 -0.34
N PHE A 317 -25.51 -18.36 -0.63
CA PHE A 317 -25.87 -17.29 -1.54
C PHE A 317 -26.93 -16.41 -0.87
N ASP A 318 -26.50 -15.24 -0.39
CA ASP A 318 -27.33 -14.32 0.38
C ASP A 318 -27.49 -13.00 -0.39
N VAL A 319 -28.71 -12.67 -0.78
CA VAL A 319 -29.10 -11.38 -1.37
C VAL A 319 -30.18 -10.76 -0.50
N ILE A 320 -29.90 -9.59 0.09
CA ILE A 320 -30.85 -8.88 0.96
C ILE A 320 -30.95 -7.43 0.50
N SER A 321 -32.14 -7.04 0.03
CA SER A 321 -32.39 -5.67 -0.42
C SER A 321 -33.55 -5.01 0.30
N THR A 322 -33.41 -3.71 0.60
CA THR A 322 -34.53 -2.84 1.03
C THR A 322 -35.43 -2.42 -0.13
N ALA A 323 -34.95 -2.48 -1.38
CA ALA A 323 -35.73 -2.27 -2.59
C ALA A 323 -36.16 -3.60 -3.22
N ASP A 324 -36.99 -3.53 -4.27
CA ASP A 324 -37.53 -4.74 -4.91
C ASP A 324 -36.50 -5.44 -5.79
N VAL A 325 -36.14 -6.67 -5.44
CA VAL A 325 -35.28 -7.59 -6.20
C VAL A 325 -35.99 -8.93 -6.48
N SER A 326 -37.33 -8.96 -6.50
CA SER A 326 -38.12 -10.20 -6.62
C SER A 326 -37.83 -10.99 -7.90
N GLU A 327 -37.56 -10.29 -9.01
CA GLU A 327 -37.16 -10.92 -10.27
C GLU A 327 -35.78 -11.58 -10.16
N SER A 328 -34.81 -10.89 -9.56
CA SER A 328 -33.48 -11.41 -9.27
C SER A 328 -33.58 -12.67 -8.39
N CYS A 329 -34.40 -12.62 -7.33
CA CYS A 329 -34.65 -13.76 -6.45
C CYS A 329 -35.29 -14.96 -7.17
N THR A 330 -36.17 -14.72 -8.15
CA THR A 330 -36.75 -15.80 -8.96
C THR A 330 -35.68 -16.53 -9.76
N THR A 331 -34.72 -15.79 -10.33
CA THR A 331 -33.55 -16.35 -11.02
C THR A 331 -32.68 -17.17 -10.08
N PHE A 332 -32.34 -16.64 -8.90
CA PHE A 332 -31.48 -17.36 -7.93
C PHE A 332 -32.15 -18.61 -7.36
N LYS A 333 -33.47 -18.59 -7.14
CA LYS A 333 -34.23 -19.79 -6.75
C LYS A 333 -34.13 -20.89 -7.81
N LYS A 334 -34.22 -20.56 -9.10
CA LYS A 334 -34.01 -21.53 -10.19
C LYS A 334 -32.59 -22.09 -10.19
N LEU A 335 -31.58 -21.24 -10.02
CA LEU A 335 -30.18 -21.69 -9.92
C LEU A 335 -29.98 -22.66 -8.75
N SER A 336 -30.51 -22.34 -7.57
CA SER A 336 -30.45 -23.21 -6.39
C SER A 336 -31.18 -24.54 -6.60
N SER A 337 -32.41 -24.54 -7.13
CA SER A 337 -33.15 -25.77 -7.45
C SER A 337 -32.45 -26.65 -8.50
N SER A 338 -31.63 -26.05 -9.37
CA SER A 338 -30.81 -26.78 -10.36
C SER A 338 -29.45 -27.25 -9.83
N GLY A 339 -29.14 -27.06 -8.54
CA GLY A 339 -27.88 -27.47 -7.91
C GLY A 339 -26.67 -26.59 -8.25
N LYS A 340 -26.88 -25.48 -8.97
CA LYS A 340 -25.83 -24.51 -9.32
C LYS A 340 -25.38 -23.67 -8.12
N ILE A 341 -26.28 -23.46 -7.16
CA ILE A 341 -25.96 -22.95 -5.82
C ILE A 341 -26.03 -24.14 -4.87
N GLN A 342 -24.88 -24.58 -4.35
CA GLN A 342 -24.76 -25.77 -3.50
C GLN A 342 -25.02 -25.50 -2.02
N GLY A 343 -24.72 -24.27 -1.56
CA GLY A 343 -25.05 -23.84 -0.21
C GLY A 343 -26.49 -23.33 -0.08
N LYS A 344 -26.82 -22.87 1.13
CA LYS A 344 -28.13 -22.27 1.42
C LYS A 344 -28.32 -20.99 0.62
N LEU A 345 -29.47 -20.86 -0.05
CA LEU A 345 -29.95 -19.62 -0.66
C LEU A 345 -30.82 -18.83 0.32
N THR A 346 -30.47 -17.57 0.56
CA THR A 346 -31.34 -16.56 1.17
C THR A 346 -31.51 -15.42 0.16
N CYS A 347 -32.74 -15.13 -0.24
CA CYS A 347 -33.01 -13.98 -1.10
C CYS A 347 -34.24 -13.24 -0.61
N THR A 348 -34.02 -12.03 -0.07
CA THR A 348 -35.06 -11.21 0.55
C THR A 348 -35.16 -9.87 -0.17
N SER A 349 -36.39 -9.50 -0.51
CA SER A 349 -36.74 -8.31 -1.28
C SER A 349 -37.60 -7.37 -0.42
N ALA A 350 -37.49 -6.06 -0.65
CA ALA A 350 -38.29 -5.02 -0.01
C ALA A 350 -38.36 -5.13 1.52
N THR A 351 -37.22 -5.37 2.19
CA THR A 351 -37.17 -5.41 3.65
C THR A 351 -37.16 -4.02 4.26
N ALA A 352 -37.79 -3.85 5.43
CA ALA A 352 -37.74 -2.59 6.18
C ALA A 352 -36.33 -2.25 6.71
N ASP A 353 -35.42 -3.23 6.71
CA ASP A 353 -34.04 -3.10 7.16
C ASP A 353 -33.14 -4.10 6.41
N SER A 354 -32.07 -3.65 5.77
CA SER A 354 -31.02 -4.49 5.15
C SER A 354 -29.75 -4.56 6.01
N THR A 355 -29.71 -3.86 7.15
CA THR A 355 -28.52 -3.72 8.00
C THR A 355 -28.45 -4.74 9.15
N THR A 356 -29.51 -5.50 9.41
CA THR A 356 -29.57 -6.47 10.52
C THR A 356 -29.20 -7.89 10.08
N GLY A 357 -27.91 -8.13 9.92
CA GLY A 357 -27.34 -9.47 9.69
C GLY A 357 -25.97 -9.61 10.31
N GLY A 358 -25.94 -9.90 11.62
CA GLY A 358 -24.73 -10.11 12.40
C GLY A 358 -23.74 -11.06 11.72
N SER A 359 -22.49 -10.63 11.65
CA SER A 359 -21.34 -11.43 11.28
C SER A 359 -21.23 -12.61 12.25
N LYS A 360 -21.80 -13.75 11.90
CA LYS A 360 -21.34 -15.03 12.46
C LYS A 360 -20.23 -15.52 11.53
N PRO A 361 -18.96 -15.51 11.95
CA PRO A 361 -17.90 -16.12 11.16
C PRO A 361 -18.23 -17.59 10.98
N LEU A 362 -18.14 -18.10 9.75
CA LEU A 362 -17.96 -19.53 9.54
C LEU A 362 -16.65 -19.91 10.22
N SER A 363 -16.72 -20.59 11.36
CA SER A 363 -15.56 -21.20 12.00
C SER A 363 -15.05 -22.33 11.10
N SER A 364 -13.82 -22.18 10.62
CA SER A 364 -13.00 -23.31 10.21
C SER A 364 -12.84 -24.25 11.41
N GLY A 365 -13.31 -25.49 11.26
CA GLY A 365 -13.14 -26.52 12.27
C GLY A 365 -11.66 -26.87 12.43
N SER A 366 -11.11 -26.58 13.60
CA SER A 366 -9.97 -27.30 14.15
C SER A 366 -10.34 -27.76 15.55
N SER A 367 -10.24 -29.06 15.74
CA SER A 367 -10.56 -29.81 16.96
C SER A 367 -9.55 -29.56 18.07
N SER A 368 -10.02 -29.16 19.25
CA SER A 368 -9.42 -29.59 20.53
C SER A 368 -10.39 -29.33 21.70
N SER A 369 -10.68 -30.39 22.43
CA SER A 369 -11.41 -30.47 23.70
C SER A 369 -10.81 -29.63 24.82
N ASN A 370 -11.63 -28.93 25.63
CA ASN A 370 -11.95 -29.29 27.02
C ASN A 370 -12.95 -28.31 27.68
N SER A 371 -13.41 -28.69 28.86
CA SER A 371 -14.70 -28.42 29.51
C SER A 371 -14.85 -27.19 30.43
N SER A 372 -16.14 -26.86 30.66
CA SER A 372 -16.82 -26.42 31.91
C SER A 372 -16.82 -24.95 32.37
N GLY A 373 -18.03 -24.46 32.72
CA GLY A 373 -18.26 -23.43 33.76
C GLY A 373 -19.21 -22.28 33.39
N SER A 374 -20.29 -22.10 34.13
CA SER A 374 -21.48 -21.23 33.90
C SER A 374 -21.35 -19.74 34.30
N SER A 375 -22.30 -18.94 33.76
CA SER A 375 -22.94 -17.67 34.26
C SER A 375 -22.02 -16.45 34.54
N ASP A 376 -22.30 -15.19 34.19
CA ASP A 376 -23.53 -14.38 34.27
C ASP A 376 -23.45 -13.13 33.35
N ASN A 377 -24.61 -12.47 33.15
CA ASN A 377 -24.80 -11.25 32.35
C ASN A 377 -24.11 -9.98 32.92
N ALA A 378 -23.52 -9.15 32.04
CA ALA A 378 -23.50 -7.68 32.19
C ALA A 378 -23.15 -6.98 30.87
N ALA A 379 -23.88 -5.90 30.58
CA ALA A 379 -23.71 -5.01 29.44
C ALA A 379 -22.37 -4.27 29.46
N GLY A 380 -21.77 -4.07 28.28
CA GLY A 380 -20.58 -3.26 28.08
C GLY A 380 -20.38 -2.94 26.61
N THR A 381 -20.65 -1.70 26.23
CA THR A 381 -20.32 -1.09 24.95
C THR A 381 -18.82 -1.17 24.69
N GLN A 382 -18.40 -1.87 23.63
CA GLN A 382 -17.07 -1.70 23.05
C GLN A 382 -17.11 -1.86 21.52
N SER A 383 -16.93 -0.73 20.84
CA SER A 383 -16.62 -0.62 19.42
C SER A 383 -15.38 -1.43 19.08
N SER A 384 -15.50 -2.41 18.19
CA SER A 384 -14.37 -3.25 17.76
C SER A 384 -14.28 -3.23 16.24
N ASN A 385 -13.38 -2.39 15.72
CA ASN A 385 -12.94 -2.39 14.33
C ASN A 385 -12.40 -3.77 13.96
N ALA A 386 -12.95 -4.41 12.93
CA ALA A 386 -12.37 -5.62 12.37
C ALA A 386 -11.14 -5.23 11.54
N ILE A 387 -9.99 -5.44 12.16
CA ILE A 387 -8.66 -5.35 11.58
C ILE A 387 -8.54 -6.46 10.53
N PHE A 388 -8.51 -6.09 9.25
CA PHE A 388 -7.70 -6.84 8.30
C PHE A 388 -6.27 -6.71 8.81
N LEU A 389 -5.63 -7.82 9.20
CA LEU A 389 -4.19 -7.82 9.50
C LEU A 389 -3.44 -7.56 8.18
N SER A 390 -3.43 -6.29 7.78
CA SER A 390 -2.27 -5.67 7.18
C SER A 390 -1.35 -5.36 8.35
N VAL A 391 -0.16 -5.96 8.38
CA VAL A 391 0.88 -5.58 9.33
C VAL A 391 1.38 -4.20 8.90
N ALA A 392 0.64 -3.17 9.30
CA ALA A 392 1.18 -1.83 9.42
C ALA A 392 1.88 -1.78 10.78
N ILE A 393 3.20 -1.97 10.79
CA ILE A 393 4.02 -1.66 11.96
C ILE A 393 3.94 -0.14 12.13
N ALA A 394 3.04 0.31 13.00
CA ALA A 394 3.06 1.63 13.57
C ALA A 394 4.16 1.64 14.62
N GLY A 395 5.26 2.35 14.35
CA GLY A 395 6.26 2.65 15.35
C GLY A 395 5.65 3.57 16.39
N ALA A 396 5.32 3.03 17.56
CA ALA A 396 5.03 3.82 18.75
C ALA A 396 6.31 3.87 19.59
N ILE A 397 7.08 4.96 19.48
CA ILE A 397 8.09 5.30 20.48
C ILE A 397 7.34 5.91 21.67
N ALA A 398 7.15 5.11 22.71
CA ALA A 398 6.81 5.62 24.02
C ALA A 398 8.06 6.27 24.63
N ALA A 399 8.06 7.59 24.72
CA ALA A 399 8.94 8.32 25.61
C ALA A 399 8.54 7.99 27.07
N LEU A 400 9.46 7.41 27.83
CA LEU A 400 9.43 7.40 29.28
C LEU A 400 10.86 7.65 29.78
N LEU A 401 10.97 8.78 30.50
CA LEU A 401 12.14 9.43 31.13
C LEU A 401 12.96 10.36 30.23
#